data_AF-A0A6I6QZC8-F1
#
_entry.id   AF-A0A6I6QZC8-F1
#
_cell.length_a   1.000
_cell.length_b   1.000
_cell.length_c   1.000
_cell.angle_alpha   90.00
_cell.angle_beta   90.00
_cell.angle_gamma   90.00
#
_symmetry.space_group_name_H-M   'P 1'
#
loop_
_entity.id
_entity.type
_entity.pdbx_description
1 polymer ?
#
loop_
_entity_poly.entity_id
_entity_poly.type
_entity_poly.pdbx_seq_one_letter_code
_entity_poly.pdbx_strand_id
1 'polypeptide(L)'
;MGRALTLVPDRRLDKLFTDVLGLDAAWLRGVPHARLAAVARSEKMPPSVFRWELDRLRRFGGDGPMPRGCHLDGSDIRTGVFDVSLGRLGPFQVLSGAPLPEERAWSEGWLFESDGSIRLDLWS
;
A
#
# COMPACT_ATOMS: atom_id res chain seq x y z
N MET A 1 18.42 5.48 4.86
CA MET A 1 18.93 4.15 4.42
C MET A 1 17.72 3.26 4.21
N GLY A 2 17.53 2.68 3.02
CA GLY A 2 16.36 1.86 2.71
C GLY A 2 16.45 0.45 3.31
N ARG A 3 15.31 -0.16 3.63
CA ARG A 3 15.18 -1.57 4.05
C ARG A 3 14.13 -2.27 3.20
N ALA A 4 14.33 -3.55 2.92
CA ALA A 4 13.38 -4.37 2.17
C ALA A 4 12.98 -5.59 2.99
N LEU A 5 11.69 -5.90 3.00
CA LEU A 5 11.11 -7.08 3.63
C LEU A 5 10.26 -7.84 2.61
N THR A 6 10.19 -9.16 2.77
CA THR A 6 9.19 -9.99 2.10
C THR A 6 8.13 -10.36 3.12
N LEU A 7 6.87 -10.14 2.79
CA LEU A 7 5.71 -10.48 3.61
C LEU A 7 5.14 -11.83 3.16
N VAL A 8 4.53 -12.55 4.10
CA VAL A 8 3.72 -13.73 3.78
C VAL A 8 2.54 -13.29 2.90
N PRO A 9 2.21 -14.02 1.81
CA PRO A 9 1.02 -13.73 1.02
C PRO A 9 -0.24 -13.67 1.88
N ASP A 10 -1.01 -12.59 1.75
CA ASP A 10 -2.23 -12.36 2.52
C ASP A 10 -3.31 -11.77 1.63
N ARG A 11 -4.49 -12.40 1.64
CA ARG A 11 -5.67 -12.00 0.86
C ARG A 11 -6.07 -10.53 1.04
N ARG A 12 -5.75 -9.92 2.19
CA ARG A 12 -6.03 -8.51 2.48
C ARG A 12 -5.15 -7.58 1.64
N LEU A 13 -3.89 -7.97 1.41
CA LEU A 13 -2.98 -7.22 0.53
C LEU A 13 -3.34 -7.44 -0.93
N ASP A 14 -3.72 -8.66 -1.30
CA ASP A 14 -4.26 -8.94 -2.64
C ASP A 14 -5.48 -8.09 -2.96
N LYS A 15 -6.39 -7.99 -1.99
CA LYS A 15 -7.56 -7.14 -2.08
C LYS A 15 -7.16 -5.67 -2.18
N LEU A 16 -6.24 -5.17 -1.36
CA LEU A 16 -5.76 -3.79 -1.44
C LEU A 16 -5.26 -3.46 -2.85
N PHE A 17 -4.41 -4.31 -3.43
CA PHE A 17 -3.91 -4.09 -4.79
C PHE A 17 -5.03 -4.09 -5.83
N THR A 18 -6.02 -4.98 -5.67
CA THR A 18 -7.21 -5.00 -6.53
C THR A 18 -8.03 -3.72 -6.39
N ASP A 19 -8.19 -3.21 -5.16
CA ASP A 19 -8.92 -1.98 -4.88
C ASP A 19 -8.18 -0.76 -5.45
N VAL A 20 -6.84 -0.74 -5.44
CA VAL A 20 -6.02 0.29 -6.11
C VAL A 20 -6.24 0.27 -7.63
N LEU A 21 -6.17 -0.90 -8.27
CA LEU A 21 -6.50 -1.03 -9.71
C LEU A 21 -7.97 -0.63 -10.00
N GLY A 22 -8.87 -0.90 -9.06
CA GLY A 22 -10.27 -0.48 -9.13
C GLY A 22 -10.47 1.03 -9.08
N LEU A 23 -9.60 1.77 -8.36
CA LEU A 23 -9.62 3.24 -8.33
C LEU A 23 -9.28 3.82 -9.70
N ASP A 24 -8.27 3.29 -10.39
CA ASP A 24 -7.90 3.72 -11.75
C ASP A 24 -9.08 3.54 -12.71
N ALA A 25 -9.68 2.36 -12.70
CA ALA A 25 -10.85 2.06 -13.53
C ALA A 25 -12.07 2.94 -13.18
N ALA A 26 -12.25 3.33 -11.92
CA ALA A 26 -13.33 4.22 -11.51
C ALA A 26 -13.05 5.68 -11.90
N TRP A 27 -11.80 6.12 -11.78
CA TRP A 27 -11.35 7.44 -12.21
C TRP A 27 -11.54 7.64 -13.73
N LEU A 28 -11.10 6.68 -14.53
CA LEU A 28 -11.28 6.70 -15.99
C LEU A 28 -12.76 6.72 -16.42
N ARG A 29 -13.67 6.19 -15.58
CA ARG A 29 -15.12 6.26 -15.77
C ARG A 29 -15.76 7.57 -15.28
N GLY A 30 -14.96 8.52 -14.80
CA GLY A 30 -15.45 9.81 -14.31
C GLY A 30 -16.19 9.72 -12.98
N VAL A 31 -15.91 8.72 -12.14
CA VAL A 31 -16.55 8.59 -10.83
C VAL A 31 -16.15 9.79 -9.94
N PRO A 32 -17.12 10.48 -9.30
CA PRO A 32 -16.81 11.64 -8.46
C PRO A 32 -15.86 11.31 -7.30
N HIS A 33 -14.93 12.22 -7.01
CA HIS A 33 -13.94 12.08 -5.94
C HIS A 33 -14.55 11.69 -4.58
N ALA A 34 -15.66 12.32 -4.18
CA ALA A 34 -16.33 12.00 -2.91
C ALA A 34 -16.78 10.54 -2.81
N ARG A 35 -17.17 9.94 -3.95
CA ARG A 35 -17.57 8.53 -4.04
C ARG A 35 -16.36 7.61 -3.98
N LEU A 36 -15.26 7.96 -4.66
CA LEU A 36 -13.98 7.24 -4.56
C LEU A 36 -13.47 7.21 -3.11
N ALA A 37 -13.50 8.35 -2.43
CA ALA A 37 -13.10 8.45 -1.03
C ALA A 37 -14.02 7.68 -0.07
N ALA A 38 -15.31 7.53 -0.39
CA ALA A 38 -16.22 6.71 0.39
C ALA A 38 -15.90 5.21 0.23
N VAL A 39 -15.65 4.76 -1.01
CA VAL A 39 -15.27 3.38 -1.31
C VAL A 39 -13.91 3.02 -0.68
N ALA A 40 -12.89 3.85 -0.84
CA ALA A 40 -11.58 3.60 -0.23
C ALA A 40 -11.68 3.39 1.30
N ARG A 41 -12.56 4.17 1.97
CA ARG A 41 -12.82 4.01 3.40
C ARG A 41 -13.57 2.71 3.73
N SER A 42 -14.56 2.29 2.94
CA SER A 42 -15.29 1.03 3.18
C SER A 42 -14.38 -0.18 3.04
N GLU A 43 -13.45 -0.14 2.08
CA GLU A 43 -12.49 -1.21 1.82
C GLU A 43 -11.29 -1.20 2.78
N LYS A 44 -11.28 -0.30 3.78
CA LYS A 44 -10.19 -0.13 4.76
C LYS A 44 -8.83 0.17 4.12
N MET A 45 -8.82 0.77 2.93
CA MET A 45 -7.60 1.27 2.30
C MET A 45 -6.88 2.24 3.23
N PRO A 46 -5.55 2.12 3.42
CA PRO A 46 -4.78 3.10 4.16
C PRO A 46 -4.96 4.51 3.57
N PRO A 47 -5.17 5.56 4.40
CA PRO A 47 -5.42 6.91 3.89
C PRO A 47 -4.30 7.48 3.02
N SER A 48 -3.04 7.10 3.26
CA SER A 48 -1.92 7.55 2.39
C SER A 48 -2.00 6.93 1.00
N VAL A 49 -2.35 5.64 0.88
CA VAL A 49 -2.54 4.95 -0.40
C VAL A 49 -3.56 5.70 -1.24
N PHE A 50 -4.76 5.96 -0.69
CA PHE A 50 -5.81 6.67 -1.43
C PHE A 50 -5.37 8.06 -1.90
N ARG A 51 -4.71 8.84 -1.02
CA ARG A 51 -4.23 10.19 -1.36
C ARG A 51 -3.20 10.15 -2.48
N TRP A 52 -2.23 9.25 -2.37
CA TRP A 52 -1.16 9.11 -3.35
C TRP A 52 -1.70 8.67 -4.71
N GLU A 53 -2.57 7.66 -4.74
CA GLU A 53 -3.18 7.19 -5.99
C GLU A 53 -4.01 8.28 -6.66
N LEU A 54 -4.79 9.03 -5.89
CA LEU A 54 -5.57 10.14 -6.43
C LEU A 54 -4.67 11.25 -7.01
N ASP A 55 -3.59 11.61 -6.33
CA ASP A 55 -2.66 12.62 -6.82
C ASP A 55 -1.89 12.13 -8.05
N ARG A 56 -1.54 10.84 -8.11
CA ARG A 56 -1.00 10.21 -9.31
C ARG A 56 -1.99 10.29 -10.47
N LEU A 57 -3.24 9.88 -10.27
CA LEU A 57 -4.28 9.89 -11.30
C LEU A 57 -4.56 11.30 -11.83
N ARG A 58 -4.53 12.32 -10.96
CA ARG A 58 -4.64 13.73 -11.36
C ARG A 58 -3.49 14.20 -12.24
N ARG A 59 -2.25 13.74 -11.96
CA ARG A 59 -1.04 14.16 -12.68
C ARG A 59 -0.84 13.42 -13.99
N PHE A 60 -1.16 12.13 -14.01
CA PHE A 60 -0.79 11.22 -15.10
C PHE A 60 -1.99 10.59 -15.82
N GLY A 61 -3.23 10.92 -15.44
CA GLY A 61 -4.43 10.54 -16.18
C GLY A 61 -4.78 9.05 -16.15
N GLY A 62 -4.05 8.22 -15.41
CA GLY A 62 -4.23 6.75 -15.40
C GLY A 62 -3.52 6.01 -16.54
N ASP A 63 -2.74 6.71 -17.37
CA ASP A 63 -1.99 6.10 -18.47
C ASP A 63 -0.63 5.60 -17.97
N GLY A 64 -0.58 4.33 -17.59
CA GLY A 64 0.66 3.60 -17.38
C GLY A 64 0.41 2.22 -16.76
N PRO A 65 1.03 1.14 -17.27
CA PRO A 65 1.00 -0.15 -16.60
C PRO A 65 1.75 0.00 -15.27
N MET A 66 1.03 0.14 -14.17
CA MET A 66 1.66 0.11 -12.85
C MET A 66 1.82 -1.32 -12.39
N PRO A 67 2.98 -1.66 -11.80
CA PRO A 67 3.11 -2.91 -11.07
C PRO A 67 2.05 -2.96 -9.98
N ARG A 68 1.56 -4.16 -9.69
CA ARG A 68 0.55 -4.41 -8.66
C ARG A 68 1.11 -4.03 -7.29
N GLY A 69 0.83 -2.81 -6.85
CA GLY A 69 1.49 -2.18 -5.71
C GLY A 69 0.89 -0.84 -5.32
N CYS A 70 1.38 -0.26 -4.22
CA CYS A 70 0.96 1.04 -3.72
C CYS A 70 2.01 1.68 -2.82
N HIS A 71 1.99 3.01 -2.79
CA HIS A 71 2.79 3.81 -1.86
C HIS A 71 2.08 3.98 -0.50
N LEU A 72 2.87 3.94 0.56
CA LEU A 72 2.46 4.15 1.96
C LEU A 72 3.27 5.30 2.55
N ASP A 73 2.58 6.20 3.25
CA ASP A 73 3.24 7.13 4.15
C ASP A 73 3.67 6.40 5.44
N GLY A 74 4.77 6.84 6.04
CA GLY A 74 5.24 6.28 7.30
C GLY A 74 4.21 6.23 8.43
N SER A 75 3.24 7.14 8.44
CA SER A 75 2.14 7.15 9.42
C SER A 75 1.20 5.93 9.32
N ASP A 76 1.17 5.26 8.16
CA ASP A 76 0.44 4.01 7.97
C ASP A 76 1.27 2.78 8.33
N ILE A 77 2.53 2.93 8.75
CA ILE A 77 3.46 1.81 8.97
C ILE A 77 3.80 1.71 10.45
N ARG A 78 3.58 0.53 11.04
CA ARG A 78 4.11 0.19 12.37
C ARG A 78 4.87 -1.11 12.26
N THR A 79 6.05 -1.17 12.86
CA THR A 79 6.91 -2.36 12.82
C THR A 79 6.96 -3.06 14.16
N GLY A 80 6.86 -4.38 14.12
CA GLY A 80 7.35 -5.27 15.16
C GLY A 80 8.65 -5.94 14.72
N VAL A 81 9.18 -6.83 15.56
CA VAL A 81 10.42 -7.57 15.26
C VAL A 81 10.28 -8.49 14.04
N PHE A 82 9.11 -9.13 13.90
CA PHE A 82 8.83 -10.14 12.88
C PHE A 82 7.54 -9.88 12.08
N ASP A 83 6.93 -8.71 12.28
CA ASP A 83 5.69 -8.33 11.61
C ASP A 83 5.68 -6.84 11.28
N VAL A 84 4.83 -6.47 10.33
CA VAL A 84 4.54 -5.09 9.99
C VAL A 84 3.03 -4.91 9.97
N SER A 85 2.54 -3.88 10.65
CA SER A 85 1.14 -3.46 10.58
C SER A 85 0.98 -2.30 9.61
N LEU A 86 0.03 -2.44 8.66
CA LEU A 86 -0.27 -1.41 7.67
C LEU A 86 -1.67 -0.81 7.93
N GLY A 87 -1.70 0.45 8.37
CA GLY A 87 -2.89 1.25 8.61
C GLY A 87 -4.01 0.46 9.30
N ARG A 88 -5.17 0.34 8.62
CA ARG A 88 -6.34 -0.42 9.08
C ARG A 88 -6.41 -1.85 8.53
N LEU A 89 -5.45 -2.26 7.73
CA LEU A 89 -5.42 -3.60 7.12
C LEU A 89 -5.02 -4.67 8.15
N GLY A 90 -4.15 -4.29 9.09
CA GLY A 90 -3.72 -5.12 10.21
C GLY A 90 -2.26 -5.55 10.12
N PRO A 91 -1.82 -6.45 11.01
CA PRO A 91 -0.47 -7.00 11.00
C PRO A 91 -0.29 -8.02 9.88
N PHE A 92 0.92 -8.07 9.36
CA PHE A 92 1.41 -8.99 8.34
C PHE A 92 2.74 -9.58 8.78
N GLN A 93 2.87 -10.89 8.68
CA GLN A 93 4.09 -11.58 9.05
C GLN A 93 5.19 -11.35 8.01
N VAL A 94 6.41 -11.11 8.50
CA VAL A 94 7.61 -11.03 7.66
C VAL A 94 8.09 -12.46 7.38
N LEU A 95 8.15 -12.81 6.09
CA LEU A 95 8.70 -14.07 5.60
C LEU A 95 10.23 -14.04 5.55
N SER A 96 10.81 -12.93 5.10
CA SER A 96 12.26 -12.73 5.04
C SER A 96 12.64 -11.25 5.09
N GLY A 97 13.86 -10.97 5.55
CA GLY A 97 14.38 -9.62 5.73
C GLY A 97 15.11 -9.44 7.06
N ALA A 98 15.68 -8.26 7.29
CA ALA A 98 16.28 -7.94 8.57
C ALA A 98 15.19 -7.67 9.62
N PRO A 99 15.30 -8.20 10.86
CA PRO A 99 14.40 -7.84 11.94
C PRO A 99 14.35 -6.31 12.10
N LEU A 100 13.14 -5.77 12.23
CA LEU A 100 12.93 -4.35 12.46
C LEU A 100 12.73 -4.10 13.95
N PRO A 101 13.17 -2.97 14.52
CA PRO A 101 12.84 -2.67 15.90
C PRO A 101 11.33 -2.48 16.04
N GLU A 102 10.83 -2.82 17.22
CA GLU A 102 9.48 -2.43 17.64
C GLU A 102 9.42 -0.90 17.60
N GLU A 103 8.47 -0.35 16.85
CA GLU A 103 8.21 1.10 16.78
C GLU A 103 9.25 1.96 16.04
N ARG A 104 9.78 1.49 14.91
CA ARG A 104 10.56 2.35 14.03
C ARG A 104 9.67 3.32 13.26
N ALA A 105 10.01 4.60 13.31
CA ALA A 105 9.44 5.60 12.40
C ALA A 105 10.03 5.43 10.99
N TRP A 106 9.15 5.37 10.01
CA TRP A 106 9.47 5.40 8.57
C TRP A 106 8.95 6.71 7.99
N SER A 107 9.57 7.21 6.93
CA SER A 107 9.04 8.33 6.15
C SER A 107 8.10 7.83 5.05
N GLU A 108 8.44 6.71 4.43
CA GLU A 108 7.69 6.13 3.32
C GLU A 108 7.88 4.61 3.22
N GLY A 109 6.96 3.97 2.50
CA GLY A 109 7.07 2.58 2.10
C GLY A 109 6.43 2.30 0.75
N TRP A 110 6.99 1.35 0.01
CA TRP A 110 6.45 0.84 -1.24
C TRP A 110 6.12 -0.64 -1.09
N LEU A 111 4.83 -0.95 -1.25
CA LEU A 111 4.33 -2.31 -1.24
C LEU A 111 4.06 -2.75 -2.68
N PHE A 112 4.61 -3.88 -3.12
CA PHE A 112 4.35 -4.42 -4.45
C PHE A 112 4.50 -5.94 -4.49
N GLU A 113 3.80 -6.57 -5.42
CA GLU A 113 3.96 -7.99 -5.70
C GLU A 113 5.24 -8.25 -6.52
N SER A 114 6.02 -9.25 -6.09
CA SER A 114 7.23 -9.71 -6.77
C SER A 114 7.35 -11.23 -6.63
N ASP A 115 7.41 -11.94 -7.75
CA ASP A 115 7.70 -13.39 -7.80
C ASP A 115 6.78 -14.27 -6.90
N GLY A 116 5.49 -13.93 -6.83
CA GLY A 116 4.51 -14.65 -6.01
C GLY A 116 4.59 -14.35 -4.51
N SER A 117 5.40 -13.36 -4.12
CA SER A 117 5.49 -12.83 -2.76
C SER A 117 5.16 -11.34 -2.76
N ILE A 118 5.01 -10.75 -1.56
CA ILE A 118 4.77 -9.32 -1.42
C ILE A 118 6.00 -8.69 -0.81
N ARG A 119 6.57 -7.72 -1.52
CA ARG A 119 7.74 -6.97 -1.07
C ARG A 119 7.31 -5.62 -0.51
N LEU A 120 7.90 -5.27 0.62
CA LEU A 120 7.76 -3.97 1.28
C LEU A 120 9.14 -3.32 1.38
N ASP A 121 9.37 -2.30 0.59
CA ASP A 121 10.53 -1.42 0.69
C ASP A 121 10.19 -0.23 1.60
N LEU A 122 11.11 0.14 2.49
CA LEU A 122 10.91 1.12 3.57
C LEU A 122 12.06 2.13 3.59
N TRP A 123 11.75 3.42 3.77
CA TRP A 123 12.74 4.49 3.90
C TRP A 123 12.49 5.32 5.15
N SER A 124 13.59 5.81 5.75
CA SER A 124 13.62 6.71 6.90
C SER A 124 14.14 8.05 6.46
#